data_AF-A0A820U3E7-F1
#
_entry.id   AF-A0A820U3E7-F1
#
_cell.length_a   1.000
_cell.length_b   1.000
_cell.length_c   1.000
_cell.angle_alpha   90.00
_cell.angle_beta   90.00
_cell.angle_gamma   90.00
#
_symmetry.space_group_name_H-M   'P 1'
#
loop_
_entity.id
_entity.type
_entity.pdbx_description
1 polymer ?
#
loop_
_entity_poly.entity_id
_entity_poly.type
_entity_poly.pdbx_seq_one_letter_code
_entity_poly.pdbx_strand_id
1 'polypeptide(L)'
;MSMFLWDYFKEVGIRVAESVDQAYQIAPSHELSNDLVVKAQILAGGRGKGSFGSGLKGGVKMTYSINVDDSSEFRQHAVFDLKENVQSDWRDAKAQESNQNYIGLDGEIGCLVNGAGLAMATMDIIKLHGGNPANFLDVGGGTSAAQVEDAFELITADPRVQAIFVNIFWGIMRCDTIAHGFVAAAKELKLTIPVVVRLQGTRIDEAKAILVNSQFKILACDDLDDGARLVVKLAQIVSLARLAAIAVPFELPI
;
A
#
# COMPACT_ATOMS: atom_id res chain seq x y z
N MET A 1 -6.19 -55.78 -10.51
CA MET A 1 -5.45 -55.04 -11.54
C MET A 1 -4.95 -53.75 -10.90
N SER A 2 -3.76 -53.77 -10.29
CA SER A 2 -3.21 -52.59 -9.61
C SER A 2 -2.51 -51.72 -10.64
N MET A 3 -3.12 -50.61 -11.01
CA MET A 3 -2.45 -49.56 -11.77
C MET A 3 -1.29 -49.04 -10.91
N PHE A 4 -0.05 -49.11 -11.40
CA PHE A 4 1.07 -48.51 -10.68
C PHE A 4 0.87 -46.99 -10.71
N LEU A 5 1.20 -46.30 -9.61
CA LEU A 5 1.02 -44.85 -9.48
C LEU A 5 1.67 -44.06 -10.64
N TRP A 6 2.72 -44.63 -11.23
CA TRP A 6 3.43 -44.08 -12.39
C TRP A 6 2.61 -44.09 -13.67
N ASP A 7 1.78 -45.12 -13.87
CA ASP A 7 0.88 -45.21 -15.02
C ASP A 7 -0.23 -44.16 -14.89
N TYR A 8 -0.75 -43.99 -13.67
CA TYR A 8 -1.73 -42.92 -13.36
C TYR A 8 -1.15 -41.53 -13.63
N PHE A 9 0.08 -41.25 -13.20
CA PHE A 9 0.71 -39.95 -13.46
C PHE A 9 0.91 -39.66 -14.95
N LYS A 10 1.28 -40.68 -15.74
CA LYS A 10 1.34 -40.57 -17.19
C LYS A 10 -0.04 -40.30 -17.80
N GLU A 11 -1.09 -40.95 -17.31
CA GLU A 11 -2.48 -40.73 -17.75
C GLU A 11 -2.98 -39.30 -17.46
N VAL A 12 -2.62 -38.72 -16.31
CA VAL A 12 -3.04 -37.35 -15.92
C VAL A 12 -2.10 -36.25 -16.44
N GLY A 13 -1.17 -36.57 -17.34
CA GLY A 13 -0.31 -35.58 -18.01
C GLY A 13 0.88 -35.08 -17.19
N ILE A 14 1.23 -35.76 -16.09
CA ILE A 14 2.43 -35.45 -15.29
C ILE A 14 3.64 -36.12 -15.95
N ARG A 15 4.69 -35.34 -16.26
CA ARG A 15 5.94 -35.88 -16.82
C ARG A 15 6.69 -36.70 -15.75
N VAL A 16 7.00 -37.96 -16.06
CA VAL A 16 7.74 -38.89 -15.17
C VAL A 16 9.07 -39.25 -15.82
N ALA A 17 10.18 -39.11 -15.06
CA ALA A 17 11.50 -39.55 -15.48
C ALA A 17 11.82 -40.93 -14.88
N GLU A 18 12.28 -41.89 -15.69
CA GLU A 18 12.68 -43.23 -15.24
C GLU A 18 14.21 -43.43 -15.21
N SER A 19 14.97 -42.44 -15.69
CA SER A 19 16.44 -42.41 -15.66
C SER A 19 16.99 -41.00 -15.42
N VAL A 20 18.26 -40.92 -15.03
CA VAL A 20 18.96 -39.64 -14.78
C VAL A 20 18.98 -38.77 -16.02
N ASP A 21 19.27 -39.34 -17.18
CA ASP A 21 19.30 -38.60 -18.46
C ASP A 21 17.91 -38.08 -18.84
N GLN A 22 16.84 -38.85 -18.61
CA GLN A 22 15.47 -38.40 -18.82
C GLN A 22 15.08 -37.27 -17.87
N ALA A 23 15.55 -37.30 -16.61
CA ALA A 23 15.30 -36.22 -15.66
C ALA A 23 15.93 -34.91 -16.12
N TYR A 24 17.18 -34.95 -16.63
CA TYR A 24 17.85 -33.78 -17.22
C TYR A 24 17.18 -33.26 -18.48
N GLN A 25 16.44 -34.09 -19.22
CA GLN A 25 15.66 -33.65 -20.38
C GLN A 25 14.28 -33.09 -20.00
N ILE A 26 13.68 -33.55 -18.90
CA ILE A 26 12.38 -33.08 -18.40
C ILE A 26 12.51 -31.77 -17.60
N ALA A 27 13.63 -31.59 -16.89
CA ALA A 27 13.92 -30.43 -16.05
C ALA A 27 14.08 -29.05 -16.73
N PRO A 28 14.54 -28.88 -18.00
CA PRO A 28 14.91 -27.55 -18.49
C PRO A 28 13.80 -26.75 -19.18
N SER A 29 12.54 -27.21 -19.23
CA SER A 29 11.51 -26.38 -19.85
C SER A 29 11.06 -25.29 -18.87
N HIS A 30 11.11 -24.03 -19.31
CA HIS A 30 10.49 -22.81 -18.75
C HIS A 30 8.98 -22.94 -18.38
N GLU A 31 8.43 -24.15 -18.37
CA GLU A 31 7.05 -24.55 -18.02
C GLU A 31 6.94 -25.17 -16.63
N LEU A 32 8.05 -25.41 -15.92
CA LEU A 32 7.99 -25.86 -14.53
C LEU A 32 7.60 -24.64 -13.68
N SER A 33 6.39 -24.66 -13.14
CA SER A 33 5.97 -23.70 -12.13
C SER A 33 6.93 -23.75 -10.93
N ASN A 34 6.93 -22.70 -10.10
CA ASN A 34 7.73 -22.67 -8.87
C ASN A 34 7.41 -23.82 -7.89
N ASP A 35 6.37 -24.62 -8.15
CA ASP A 35 5.91 -25.73 -7.33
C ASP A 35 6.33 -27.08 -7.92
N LEU A 36 7.57 -27.51 -7.66
CA LEU A 36 8.09 -28.81 -8.06
C LEU A 36 8.07 -29.82 -6.90
N VAL A 37 7.58 -31.05 -7.14
CA VAL A 37 7.66 -32.15 -6.17
C VAL A 37 8.59 -33.25 -6.71
N VAL A 38 9.80 -33.34 -6.15
CA VAL A 38 10.73 -34.44 -6.44
C VAL A 38 10.46 -35.61 -5.51
N LYS A 39 10.17 -36.79 -6.07
CA LYS A 39 9.92 -38.00 -5.30
C LYS A 39 10.77 -39.16 -5.81
N ALA A 40 11.74 -39.58 -5.00
CA ALA A 40 12.49 -40.81 -5.22
C ALA A 40 11.83 -41.98 -4.47
N GLN A 41 11.58 -43.10 -5.16
CA GLN A 41 11.08 -44.33 -4.56
C GLN A 41 12.26 -45.25 -4.24
N ILE A 42 12.42 -45.63 -2.97
CA ILE A 42 13.32 -46.71 -2.55
C ILE A 42 12.46 -47.97 -2.41
N LEU A 43 12.87 -49.09 -3.03
CA LEU A 43 12.10 -50.35 -3.06
C LEU A 43 11.89 -51.00 -1.69
N ALA A 44 12.61 -50.55 -0.65
CA ALA A 44 12.37 -50.95 0.72
C ALA A 44 11.36 -49.98 1.37
N GLY A 45 10.11 -50.44 1.54
CA GLY A 45 9.03 -49.65 2.15
C GLY A 45 9.47 -48.93 3.43
N GLY A 46 9.54 -47.60 3.37
CA GLY A 46 10.10 -46.78 4.44
C GLY A 46 9.54 -45.37 4.47
N ARG A 47 8.20 -45.20 4.44
CA ARG A 47 7.60 -43.91 4.80
C ARG A 47 7.99 -43.59 6.24
N GLY A 48 8.75 -42.51 6.46
CA GLY A 48 9.05 -41.99 7.80
C GLY A 48 10.31 -42.51 8.49
N LYS A 49 11.20 -43.28 7.81
CA LYS A 49 12.44 -43.78 8.44
C LYS A 49 13.72 -43.04 8.09
N GLY A 50 13.70 -42.17 7.07
CA GLY A 50 14.85 -41.32 6.71
C GLY A 50 14.88 -40.01 7.50
N SER A 51 16.04 -39.67 8.02
CA SER A 51 16.34 -38.39 8.66
C SER A 51 17.30 -37.59 7.76
N PHE A 52 17.01 -36.32 7.49
CA PHE A 52 17.95 -35.42 6.82
C PHE A 52 19.05 -35.00 7.81
N GLY A 53 20.24 -34.61 7.31
CA GLY A 53 21.35 -34.12 8.15
C GLY A 53 21.01 -32.87 8.97
N SER A 54 19.91 -32.18 8.63
CA SER A 54 19.32 -31.07 9.37
C SER A 54 18.44 -31.48 10.56
N GLY A 55 18.25 -32.79 10.81
CA GLY A 55 17.41 -33.32 11.89
C GLY A 55 15.94 -33.57 11.52
N LEU A 56 15.50 -33.25 10.30
CA LEU A 56 14.12 -33.45 9.84
C LEU A 56 13.85 -34.94 9.51
N LYS A 57 12.70 -35.49 9.92
CA LYS A 57 12.29 -36.88 9.63
C LYS A 57 11.09 -36.93 8.69
N GLY A 58 11.21 -37.67 7.58
CA GLY A 58 10.11 -38.14 6.72
C GLY A 58 9.15 -37.09 6.11
N GLY A 59 9.07 -37.05 4.78
CA GLY A 59 7.99 -36.41 4.02
C GLY A 59 8.33 -35.03 3.41
N VAL A 60 7.80 -34.75 2.23
CA VAL A 60 7.78 -33.41 1.62
C VAL A 60 6.89 -32.51 2.49
N LYS A 61 7.38 -31.32 2.83
CA LYS A 61 6.64 -30.33 3.61
C LYS A 61 6.38 -29.12 2.73
N MET A 62 5.13 -28.94 2.36
CA MET A 62 4.69 -27.71 1.71
C MET A 62 4.66 -26.63 2.80
N THR A 63 5.42 -25.56 2.57
CA THR A 63 5.25 -24.33 3.34
C THR A 63 4.41 -23.39 2.48
N TYR A 64 3.38 -22.80 3.08
CA TYR A 64 2.57 -21.77 2.44
C TYR A 64 2.96 -20.45 3.09
N SER A 65 3.27 -19.44 2.28
CA SER A 65 3.65 -18.04 2.63
C SER A 65 4.02 -17.79 4.10
N ILE A 66 5.31 -17.58 4.36
CA ILE A 66 5.78 -17.18 5.69
C ILE A 66 5.47 -15.70 5.89
N ASN A 67 4.61 -15.39 6.87
CA ASN A 67 4.41 -14.03 7.35
C ASN A 67 5.25 -13.86 8.63
N VAL A 68 6.09 -12.84 8.66
CA VAL A 68 6.93 -12.48 9.80
C VAL A 68 6.33 -11.24 10.46
N ASP A 69 6.37 -11.18 11.79
CA ASP A 69 5.96 -10.00 12.54
C ASP A 69 7.01 -8.89 12.37
N ASP A 70 6.67 -7.82 11.64
CA ASP A 70 7.54 -6.65 11.43
C ASP A 70 8.04 -6.04 12.74
N SER A 71 7.23 -6.10 13.81
CA SER A 71 7.62 -5.60 15.13
C SER A 71 8.76 -6.40 15.77
N SER A 72 9.13 -7.54 15.19
CA SER A 72 10.22 -8.41 15.66
C SER A 72 11.56 -8.18 14.98
N GLU A 73 11.64 -7.28 13.99
CA GLU A 73 12.85 -7.00 13.20
C GLU A 73 14.08 -6.73 14.07
N PHE A 74 13.91 -5.91 15.12
CA PHE A 74 14.98 -5.51 16.04
C PHE A 74 15.69 -6.68 16.75
N ARG A 75 15.11 -7.88 16.74
CA ARG A 75 15.65 -9.09 17.38
C ARG A 75 15.71 -10.30 16.43
N GLN A 76 15.33 -10.14 15.16
CA GLN A 76 15.26 -11.21 14.15
C GLN A 76 16.00 -10.84 12.86
N HIS A 77 17.14 -10.15 12.96
CA HIS A 77 17.91 -9.67 11.79
C HIS A 77 18.11 -10.73 10.71
N ALA A 78 18.53 -11.94 11.10
CA ALA A 78 18.75 -13.05 10.16
C ALA A 78 17.50 -13.45 9.33
N VAL A 79 16.29 -13.17 9.81
CA VAL A 79 15.04 -13.42 9.06
C VAL A 79 14.75 -12.26 8.11
N PHE A 80 14.97 -11.02 8.55
CA PHE A 80 14.74 -9.82 7.72
C PHE A 80 15.82 -9.64 6.64
N ASP A 81 17.04 -10.15 6.86
CA ASP A 81 18.09 -10.24 5.85
C ASP A 81 17.72 -11.18 4.67
N LEU A 82 16.74 -12.08 4.87
CA LEU A 82 16.20 -12.95 3.81
C LEU A 82 15.07 -12.29 3.02
N LYS A 83 14.65 -11.08 3.38
CA LYS A 83 13.59 -10.35 2.67
C LYS A 83 14.07 -10.08 1.23
N GLU A 84 13.52 -10.84 0.29
CA GLU A 84 13.73 -10.56 -1.12
C GLU A 84 13.06 -9.23 -1.47
N ASN A 85 13.74 -8.40 -2.26
CA ASN A 85 13.15 -7.20 -2.87
C ASN A 85 12.17 -7.65 -3.96
N VAL A 86 11.04 -8.21 -3.55
CA VAL A 86 9.86 -8.33 -4.41
C VAL A 86 9.52 -6.92 -4.85
N GLN A 87 9.21 -6.74 -6.13
CA GLN A 87 8.88 -5.45 -6.72
C GLN A 87 7.68 -4.82 -5.99
N SER A 88 7.97 -4.08 -4.92
CA SER A 88 7.01 -3.26 -4.22
C SER A 88 6.76 -2.00 -5.04
N ASP A 89 5.59 -1.41 -4.86
CA ASP A 89 5.36 -0.07 -5.37
C ASP A 89 6.45 0.85 -4.78
N TRP A 90 7.13 1.61 -5.64
CA TRP A 90 8.18 2.53 -5.20
C TRP A 90 7.65 3.54 -4.17
N ARG A 91 6.34 3.83 -4.20
CA ARG A 91 5.66 4.70 -3.24
C ARG A 91 5.64 4.09 -1.83
N ASP A 92 5.45 2.79 -1.71
CA ASP A 92 5.51 2.08 -0.42
C ASP A 92 6.95 2.09 0.11
N ALA A 93 7.92 1.74 -0.74
CA ALA A 93 9.33 1.79 -0.35
C ALA A 93 9.77 3.20 0.13
N LYS A 94 9.41 4.24 -0.63
CA LYS A 94 9.70 5.64 -0.24
C LYS A 94 8.96 6.06 1.03
N ALA A 95 7.71 5.63 1.23
CA ALA A 95 6.99 5.90 2.47
C ALA A 95 7.70 5.29 3.68
N GLN A 96 8.20 4.05 3.56
CA GLN A 96 8.94 3.37 4.62
C GLN A 96 10.24 4.11 4.99
N GLU A 97 10.97 4.66 4.00
CA GLU A 97 12.17 5.48 4.25
C GLU A 97 11.87 6.72 5.12
N SER A 98 10.70 7.33 4.95
CA SER A 98 10.23 8.47 5.75
C SER A 98 9.40 8.07 6.98
N ASN A 99 9.40 6.78 7.33
CA ASN A 99 8.68 6.19 8.47
C ASN A 99 7.16 6.45 8.40
N GLN A 100 6.61 6.34 7.19
CA GLN A 100 5.19 6.48 6.88
C GLN A 100 4.64 5.13 6.42
N ASN A 101 3.36 4.87 6.68
CA ASN A 101 2.70 3.67 6.18
C ASN A 101 1.82 4.03 4.99
N TYR A 102 2.21 3.62 3.79
CA TYR A 102 1.48 3.87 2.55
C TYR A 102 0.99 2.56 1.94
N ILE A 103 -0.27 2.55 1.48
CA ILE A 103 -0.80 1.46 0.65
C ILE A 103 -1.59 2.10 -0.49
N GLY A 104 -1.19 1.81 -1.74
CA GLY A 104 -1.92 2.23 -2.92
C GLY A 104 -3.24 1.48 -3.07
N LEU A 105 -4.30 2.19 -3.44
CA LEU A 105 -5.63 1.65 -3.74
C LEU A 105 -6.05 2.09 -5.16
N ASP A 106 -7.27 1.73 -5.57
CA ASP A 106 -7.77 1.98 -6.93
C ASP A 106 -8.69 3.20 -7.08
N GLY A 107 -8.84 3.99 -6.02
CA GLY A 107 -9.70 5.17 -6.04
C GLY A 107 -9.04 6.44 -6.59
N GLU A 108 -9.74 7.54 -6.39
CA GLU A 108 -9.43 8.84 -6.97
C GLU A 108 -9.26 9.97 -5.95
N ILE A 109 -9.49 9.68 -4.66
CA ILE A 109 -9.34 10.65 -3.56
C ILE A 109 -8.11 10.26 -2.73
N GLY A 110 -7.05 11.05 -2.83
CA GLY A 110 -5.85 10.87 -2.02
C GLY A 110 -6.15 11.12 -0.55
N CYS A 111 -5.65 10.27 0.35
CA CYS A 111 -5.81 10.44 1.80
C CYS A 111 -4.46 10.75 2.44
N LEU A 112 -4.41 11.76 3.31
CA LEU A 112 -3.26 12.04 4.18
C LEU A 112 -3.79 12.20 5.61
N VAL A 113 -3.44 11.26 6.47
CA VAL A 113 -4.02 11.16 7.81
C VAL A 113 -2.95 10.81 8.83
N ASN A 114 -3.13 11.23 10.08
CA ASN A 114 -2.31 10.77 11.20
C ASN A 114 -3.04 9.70 12.02
N GLY A 115 -2.37 8.57 12.25
CA GLY A 115 -2.87 7.40 12.95
C GLY A 115 -3.71 6.47 12.08
N ALA A 116 -3.33 5.20 12.03
CA ALA A 116 -3.98 4.16 11.23
C ALA A 116 -5.50 4.05 11.43
N GLY A 117 -5.98 4.18 12.67
CA GLY A 117 -7.42 4.15 12.97
C GLY A 117 -8.19 5.31 12.34
N LEU A 118 -7.62 6.52 12.37
CA LEU A 118 -8.22 7.68 11.72
C LEU A 118 -8.13 7.57 10.20
N ALA A 119 -7.03 7.00 9.67
CA ALA A 119 -6.86 6.77 8.24
C ALA A 119 -7.93 5.83 7.69
N MET A 120 -8.20 4.71 8.36
CA MET A 120 -9.30 3.80 8.03
C MET A 120 -10.67 4.49 8.09
N ALA A 121 -10.96 5.20 9.19
CA ALA A 121 -12.21 5.93 9.33
C ALA A 121 -12.41 7.01 8.24
N THR A 122 -11.32 7.64 7.80
CA THR A 122 -11.34 8.65 6.72
C THR A 122 -11.68 8.01 5.38
N MET A 123 -11.10 6.86 5.08
CA MET A 123 -11.43 6.10 3.87
C MET A 123 -12.88 5.61 3.89
N ASP A 124 -13.34 5.11 5.04
CA ASP A 124 -14.72 4.64 5.21
C ASP A 124 -15.74 5.76 4.99
N ILE A 125 -15.50 6.95 5.55
CA ILE A 125 -16.42 8.07 5.39
C ILE A 125 -16.39 8.65 3.96
N ILE A 126 -15.24 8.64 3.28
CA ILE A 126 -15.16 8.96 1.84
C ILE A 126 -16.05 7.98 1.06
N LYS A 127 -15.94 6.68 1.37
CA LYS A 127 -16.71 5.63 0.70
C LYS A 127 -18.20 5.76 0.99
N LEU A 128 -18.57 6.11 2.21
CA LEU A 128 -19.95 6.36 2.64
C LEU A 128 -20.60 7.49 1.82
N HIS A 129 -19.85 8.53 1.48
CA HIS A 129 -20.32 9.63 0.62
C HIS A 129 -20.19 9.35 -0.88
N GLY A 130 -19.77 8.14 -1.27
CA GLY A 130 -19.75 7.69 -2.66
C GLY A 130 -18.48 8.01 -3.45
N GLY A 131 -17.39 8.44 -2.80
CA GLY A 131 -16.08 8.53 -3.43
C GLY A 131 -15.25 7.26 -3.20
N ASN A 132 -14.10 7.15 -3.87
CA ASN A 132 -13.16 6.06 -3.61
C ASN A 132 -11.80 6.60 -3.13
N PRO A 133 -11.28 6.11 -1.99
CA PRO A 133 -9.93 6.46 -1.55
C PRO A 133 -8.89 5.84 -2.50
N ALA A 134 -7.91 6.65 -2.90
CA ALA A 134 -6.81 6.27 -3.78
C ALA A 134 -5.64 5.63 -3.03
N ASN A 135 -5.55 5.84 -1.72
CA ASN A 135 -4.50 5.29 -0.89
C ASN A 135 -4.93 5.25 0.59
N PHE A 136 -4.27 4.38 1.35
CA PHE A 136 -4.07 4.54 2.78
C PHE A 136 -2.72 5.27 2.98
N LEU A 137 -2.68 6.28 3.83
CA LEU A 137 -1.42 6.91 4.26
C LEU A 137 -1.53 7.41 5.69
N ASP A 138 -0.70 6.83 6.55
CA ASP A 138 -0.51 7.25 7.94
C ASP A 138 0.86 7.91 8.11
N VAL A 139 0.85 9.21 8.39
CA VAL A 139 2.06 10.02 8.64
C VAL A 139 2.52 10.02 10.11
N GLY A 140 1.86 9.24 10.97
CA GLY A 140 2.21 9.06 12.38
C GLY A 140 1.88 10.26 13.29
N GLY A 141 2.22 10.16 14.58
CA GLY A 141 1.86 11.17 15.58
C GLY A 141 2.80 12.39 15.66
N GLY A 142 3.96 12.36 15.01
CA GLY A 142 5.01 13.39 15.10
C GLY A 142 5.32 14.07 13.77
N THR A 143 4.31 14.22 12.91
CA THR A 143 4.52 14.62 11.51
C THR A 143 5.21 15.98 11.39
N SER A 144 6.30 16.00 10.63
CA SER A 144 7.03 17.21 10.26
C SER A 144 6.56 17.79 8.92
N ALA A 145 6.93 19.04 8.62
CA ALA A 145 6.65 19.65 7.31
C ALA A 145 7.26 18.85 6.13
N ALA A 146 8.43 18.25 6.33
CA ALA A 146 9.08 17.40 5.31
C ALA A 146 8.27 16.13 5.05
N GLN A 147 7.77 15.46 6.11
CA GLN A 147 6.92 14.28 5.95
C GLN A 147 5.60 14.61 5.24
N VAL A 148 5.05 15.79 5.47
CA VAL A 148 3.90 16.29 4.71
C VAL A 148 4.24 16.43 3.24
N GLU A 149 5.38 17.02 2.89
CA GLU A 149 5.82 17.18 1.51
C GLU A 149 6.00 15.83 0.81
N ASP A 150 6.69 14.89 1.44
CA ASP A 150 6.83 13.50 0.96
C ASP A 150 5.45 12.86 0.72
N ALA A 151 4.52 13.05 1.65
CA ALA A 151 3.16 12.53 1.54
C ALA A 151 2.41 13.10 0.33
N PHE A 152 2.51 14.40 0.07
CA PHE A 152 1.92 15.00 -1.12
C PHE A 152 2.59 14.48 -2.40
N GLU A 153 3.90 14.28 -2.40
CA GLU A 153 4.61 13.71 -3.55
C GLU A 153 4.13 12.28 -3.85
N LEU A 154 3.99 11.43 -2.83
CA LEU A 154 3.49 10.06 -2.95
C LEU A 154 2.06 10.01 -3.52
N ILE A 155 1.17 10.88 -3.03
CA ILE A 155 -0.22 10.93 -3.47
C ILE A 155 -0.31 11.47 -4.90
N THR A 156 0.43 12.53 -5.21
CA THR A 156 0.34 13.22 -6.52
C THR A 156 1.07 12.50 -7.64
N ALA A 157 1.95 11.56 -7.31
CA ALA A 157 2.50 10.60 -8.25
C ALA A 157 1.44 9.73 -8.92
N ASP A 158 0.26 9.56 -8.30
CA ASP A 158 -0.85 8.83 -8.90
C ASP A 158 -1.71 9.73 -9.80
N PRO A 159 -1.69 9.56 -11.14
CA PRO A 159 -2.46 10.41 -12.04
C PRO A 159 -3.98 10.25 -11.89
N ARG A 160 -4.44 9.16 -11.24
CA ARG A 160 -5.86 8.91 -10.98
C ARG A 160 -6.42 9.85 -9.91
N VAL A 161 -5.57 10.40 -9.04
CA VAL A 161 -5.99 11.30 -7.97
C VAL A 161 -6.57 12.59 -8.55
N GLN A 162 -7.80 12.90 -8.13
CA GLN A 162 -8.57 14.07 -8.54
C GLN A 162 -8.69 15.10 -7.42
N ALA A 163 -8.61 14.68 -6.16
CA ALA A 163 -8.66 15.54 -4.98
C ALA A 163 -7.91 14.87 -3.83
N ILE A 164 -7.46 15.67 -2.86
CA ILE A 164 -6.79 15.16 -1.64
C ILE A 164 -7.64 15.53 -0.43
N PHE A 165 -7.88 14.56 0.45
CA PHE A 165 -8.41 14.80 1.79
C PHE A 165 -7.32 14.63 2.84
N VAL A 166 -6.97 15.75 3.46
CA VAL A 166 -6.11 15.80 4.63
C VAL A 166 -7.00 15.80 5.86
N ASN A 167 -6.94 14.74 6.67
CA ASN A 167 -7.66 14.69 7.92
C ASN A 167 -6.69 14.45 9.06
N ILE A 168 -6.50 15.48 9.86
CA ILE A 168 -5.48 15.50 10.88
C ILE A 168 -6.10 15.87 12.23
N PHE A 169 -5.82 15.05 13.24
CA PHE A 169 -6.26 15.26 14.61
C PHE A 169 -5.08 15.14 15.58
N TRP A 170 -4.65 16.26 16.16
CA TRP A 170 -3.57 16.33 17.13
C TRP A 170 -4.00 16.99 18.44
N GLY A 171 -3.66 16.37 19.56
CA GLY A 171 -3.86 16.99 20.87
C GLY A 171 -2.75 18.00 21.24
N ILE A 172 -1.49 17.69 20.90
CA ILE A 172 -0.31 18.41 21.44
C ILE A 172 0.36 19.29 20.37
N MET A 173 0.26 18.92 19.09
CA MET A 173 0.92 19.66 18.00
C MET A 173 0.17 20.95 17.64
N ARG A 174 0.91 21.93 17.12
CA ARG A 174 0.35 23.19 16.65
C ARG A 174 -0.01 23.11 15.18
N CYS A 175 -1.27 23.44 14.86
CA CYS A 175 -1.80 23.34 13.51
C CYS A 175 -1.19 24.37 12.55
N ASP A 176 -0.71 25.51 13.06
CA ASP A 176 -0.08 26.59 12.27
C ASP A 176 1.22 26.13 11.58
N THR A 177 2.09 25.41 12.30
CA THR A 177 3.32 24.85 11.73
C THR A 177 3.04 23.89 10.58
N ILE A 178 2.02 23.03 10.73
CA ILE A 178 1.63 22.06 9.70
C ILE A 178 0.96 22.76 8.51
N ALA A 179 0.13 23.77 8.76
CA ALA A 179 -0.46 24.57 7.70
C ALA A 179 0.60 25.25 6.82
N HIS A 180 1.69 25.76 7.40
CA HIS A 180 2.83 26.24 6.62
C HIS A 180 3.48 25.14 5.79
N GLY A 181 3.60 23.92 6.33
CA GLY A 181 4.07 22.74 5.59
C GLY A 181 3.20 22.43 4.37
N PHE A 182 1.87 22.47 4.52
CA PHE A 182 0.95 22.27 3.39
C PHE A 182 1.10 23.31 2.31
N VAL A 183 1.20 24.59 2.68
CA VAL A 183 1.37 25.68 1.70
C VAL A 183 2.72 25.58 0.99
N ALA A 184 3.78 25.23 1.70
CA ALA A 184 5.10 25.01 1.12
C ALA A 184 5.09 23.84 0.13
N ALA A 185 4.57 22.68 0.53
CA ALA A 185 4.45 21.50 -0.33
C ALA A 185 3.56 21.79 -1.56
N ALA A 186 2.44 22.50 -1.36
CA ALA A 186 1.54 22.86 -2.46
C ALA A 186 2.21 23.75 -3.50
N LYS A 187 3.09 24.66 -3.05
CA LYS A 187 3.86 25.55 -3.91
C LYS A 187 4.96 24.81 -4.67
N GLU A 188 5.74 23.98 -3.97
CA GLU A 188 6.87 23.26 -4.56
C GLU A 188 6.38 22.25 -5.61
N LEU A 189 5.35 21.48 -5.27
CA LEU A 189 4.76 20.47 -6.15
C LEU A 189 3.79 21.06 -7.19
N LYS A 190 3.56 22.38 -7.16
CA LYS A 190 2.64 23.10 -8.06
C LYS A 190 1.27 22.42 -8.16
N LEU A 191 0.67 22.13 -7.00
CA LEU A 191 -0.56 21.36 -6.94
C LEU A 191 -1.69 22.04 -7.72
N THR A 192 -2.29 21.27 -8.63
CA THR A 192 -3.41 21.71 -9.47
C THR A 192 -4.75 21.12 -9.04
N ILE A 193 -4.70 20.01 -8.31
CA ILE A 193 -5.86 19.32 -7.74
C ILE A 193 -6.31 19.98 -6.42
N PRO A 194 -7.63 20.04 -6.14
CA PRO A 194 -8.15 20.59 -4.91
C PRO A 194 -7.75 19.76 -3.69
N VAL A 195 -7.49 20.45 -2.58
CA VAL A 195 -7.15 19.85 -1.30
C VAL A 195 -8.20 20.28 -0.28
N VAL A 196 -8.83 19.33 0.39
CA VAL A 196 -9.70 19.58 1.54
C VAL A 196 -8.91 19.22 2.79
N VAL A 197 -8.90 20.11 3.78
CA VAL A 197 -8.11 19.96 5.00
C VAL A 197 -9.00 20.11 6.21
N ARG A 198 -9.03 19.06 7.03
CA ARG A 198 -9.61 19.08 8.37
C ARG A 198 -8.48 19.01 9.39
N LEU A 199 -8.27 20.11 10.12
CA LEU A 199 -7.28 20.19 11.21
C LEU A 199 -8.00 20.28 12.55
N GLN A 200 -7.58 19.46 13.50
CA GLN A 200 -7.97 19.58 14.91
C GLN A 200 -6.72 19.60 15.78
N GLY A 201 -6.65 20.56 16.71
CA GLY A 201 -5.54 20.74 17.63
C GLY A 201 -5.39 22.16 18.16
N THR A 202 -4.16 22.58 18.45
CA THR A 202 -3.89 23.92 18.97
C THR A 202 -3.67 24.92 17.83
N ARG A 203 -4.08 26.19 18.03
CA ARG A 203 -3.94 27.28 17.04
C ARG A 203 -4.63 27.00 15.69
N ILE A 204 -5.81 26.38 15.73
CA ILE A 204 -6.60 26.10 14.51
C ILE A 204 -6.94 27.38 13.75
N ASP A 205 -7.30 28.46 14.45
CA ASP A 205 -7.68 29.72 13.79
C ASP A 205 -6.51 30.33 13.00
N GLU A 206 -5.31 30.30 13.57
CA GLU A 206 -4.07 30.71 12.88
C GLU A 206 -3.80 29.81 11.66
N ALA A 207 -3.97 28.49 11.82
CA ALA A 207 -3.81 27.53 10.73
C ALA A 207 -4.79 27.78 9.58
N LYS A 208 -6.08 27.99 9.87
CA LYS A 208 -7.10 28.31 8.88
C LYS A 208 -6.75 29.61 8.13
N ALA A 209 -6.31 30.64 8.85
CA ALA A 209 -5.88 31.89 8.24
C ALA A 209 -4.68 31.69 7.28
N ILE A 210 -3.72 30.83 7.64
CA ILE A 210 -2.59 30.48 6.76
C ILE A 210 -3.09 29.80 5.47
N LEU A 211 -4.02 28.83 5.58
CA LEU A 211 -4.54 28.09 4.43
C LEU A 211 -5.35 29.00 3.49
N VAL A 212 -6.23 29.85 4.03
CA VAL A 212 -7.06 30.79 3.24
C VAL A 212 -6.18 31.79 2.47
N ASN A 213 -5.11 32.29 3.08
CA ASN A 213 -4.23 33.27 2.45
C ASN A 213 -3.21 32.67 1.47
N SER A 214 -3.17 31.33 1.32
CA SER A 214 -2.12 30.63 0.59
C SER A 214 -2.19 30.74 -0.93
N GLN A 215 -3.29 31.27 -1.50
CA GLN A 215 -3.62 31.29 -2.94
C GLN A 215 -3.76 29.91 -3.59
N PHE A 216 -3.55 28.82 -2.84
CA PHE A 216 -3.78 27.45 -3.31
C PHE A 216 -5.24 27.05 -3.07
N LYS A 217 -5.72 26.07 -3.85
CA LYS A 217 -7.08 25.50 -3.74
C LYS A 217 -7.20 24.60 -2.51
N ILE A 218 -6.93 25.15 -1.33
CA ILE A 218 -6.97 24.46 -0.04
C ILE A 218 -8.21 24.93 0.72
N LEU A 219 -9.15 24.01 0.94
CA LEU A 219 -10.39 24.27 1.66
C LEU A 219 -10.29 23.72 3.08
N ALA A 220 -10.41 24.60 4.08
CA ALA A 220 -10.48 24.17 5.46
C ALA A 220 -11.91 23.76 5.84
N CYS A 221 -12.07 22.65 6.56
CA CYS A 221 -13.34 22.22 7.13
C CYS A 221 -13.16 21.81 8.61
N ASP A 222 -14.24 21.96 9.39
CA ASP A 222 -14.23 21.65 10.82
C ASP A 222 -14.65 20.21 11.11
N ASP A 223 -15.71 19.78 10.43
CA ASP A 223 -16.32 18.48 10.63
C ASP A 223 -15.81 17.44 9.62
N LEU A 224 -15.71 16.19 10.09
CA LEU A 224 -15.21 15.08 9.28
C LEU A 224 -16.18 14.71 8.16
N ASP A 225 -17.48 14.71 8.45
CA ASP A 225 -18.55 14.36 7.52
C ASP A 225 -18.71 15.44 6.43
N ASP A 226 -18.60 16.71 6.81
CA ASP A 226 -18.53 17.83 5.86
C ASP A 226 -17.29 17.77 4.97
N GLY A 227 -16.11 17.50 5.55
CA GLY A 227 -14.87 17.34 4.80
C GLY A 227 -14.94 16.22 3.77
N ALA A 228 -15.49 15.07 4.17
CA ALA A 228 -15.69 13.92 3.30
C ALA A 228 -16.67 14.23 2.15
N ARG A 229 -17.84 14.83 2.44
CA ARG A 229 -18.78 15.29 1.41
C ARG A 229 -18.12 16.25 0.42
N LEU A 230 -17.36 17.20 0.94
CA LEU A 230 -16.73 18.24 0.13
C LEU A 230 -15.68 17.67 -0.81
N VAL A 231 -14.78 16.82 -0.31
CA VAL A 231 -13.73 16.22 -1.16
C VAL A 231 -14.32 15.33 -2.25
N VAL A 232 -15.37 14.56 -1.95
CA VAL A 232 -16.04 13.72 -2.94
C VAL A 232 -16.66 14.55 -4.05
N LYS A 233 -17.38 15.63 -3.70
CA LYS A 233 -17.94 16.55 -4.70
C LYS A 233 -16.86 17.19 -5.57
N LEU A 234 -15.76 17.64 -4.96
CA LEU A 234 -14.65 18.24 -5.70
C LEU A 234 -14.00 17.22 -6.64
N ALA A 235 -13.74 15.99 -6.19
CA ALA A 235 -13.22 14.92 -7.02
C ALA A 235 -14.12 14.63 -8.23
N GLN A 236 -15.45 14.58 -8.03
CA GLN A 236 -16.42 14.41 -9.11
C GLN A 236 -16.40 15.58 -10.11
N ILE A 237 -16.34 16.82 -9.63
CA ILE A 237 -16.24 18.01 -10.50
C ILE A 237 -14.97 17.95 -11.35
N VAL A 238 -13.81 17.63 -10.75
CA VAL A 238 -12.53 17.52 -11.48
C VAL A 238 -12.59 16.37 -12.48
N SER A 239 -13.17 15.23 -12.11
CA SER A 239 -13.34 14.08 -13.01
C SER A 239 -14.19 14.45 -14.22
N LEU A 240 -15.35 15.08 -14.02
CA LEU A 240 -16.22 15.56 -15.10
C LEU A 240 -15.52 16.59 -15.99
N ALA A 241 -14.75 17.50 -15.40
CA ALA A 241 -13.97 18.49 -16.13
C ALA A 241 -12.91 17.86 -17.03
N ARG A 242 -12.16 16.87 -16.51
CA ARG A 242 -11.18 16.11 -17.28
C ARG A 242 -11.85 15.35 -18.43
N LEU A 243 -12.99 14.72 -18.19
CA LEU A 243 -13.77 14.02 -19.24
C LEU A 243 -14.27 14.98 -20.33
N ALA A 244 -14.65 16.20 -19.95
CA ALA A 244 -15.09 17.23 -20.89
C ALA A 244 -13.92 17.96 -21.58
N ALA A 245 -12.67 17.68 -21.21
CA ALA A 245 -11.46 18.41 -21.62
C ALA A 245 -11.55 19.93 -21.34
N ILE A 246 -12.19 20.31 -20.22
CA ILE A 246 -12.35 21.70 -19.78
C ILE A 246 -11.50 21.94 -18.54
N ALA A 247 -10.78 23.06 -18.50
CA ALA A 247 -10.11 23.51 -17.28
C ALA A 247 -11.14 24.12 -16.32
N VAL A 248 -11.21 23.63 -15.08
CA VAL A 248 -12.04 24.21 -14.03
C VAL A 248 -11.18 25.08 -13.10
N PRO A 249 -11.23 26.42 -13.24
CA PRO A 249 -10.78 27.29 -12.18
C PRO A 249 -11.72 27.12 -10.98
N PHE A 250 -11.16 26.79 -9.81
CA PHE A 250 -11.93 26.80 -8.57
C PHE A 250 -11.68 28.14 -7.89
N GLU A 251 -12.74 28.90 -7.65
CA GLU A 251 -12.73 30.06 -6.77
C GLU A 251 -13.34 29.64 -5.44
N LEU A 252 -12.63 29.91 -4.34
CA LEU A 252 -13.10 29.60 -3.00
C LEU A 252 -13.92 30.78 -2.46
N PRO A 253 -15.05 30.54 -1.78
CA PRO A 253 -15.72 31.60 -1.03
C PRO A 253 -14.77 32.10 0.06
N ILE A 254 -14.55 33.42 0.07
CA ILE A 254 -13.71 34.15 1.03
C ILE A 254 -14.35 34.11 2.41
#